data_AF-A0A0A9WH39-F1
#
_entry.id   AF-A0A0A9WH39-F1
#
_cell.length_a   1.000
_cell.length_b   1.000
_cell.length_c   1.000
_cell.angle_alpha   90.00
_cell.angle_beta   90.00
_cell.angle_gamma   90.00
#
_symmetry.space_group_name_H-M   'P 1'
#
loop_
_entity.id
_entity.type
_entity.pdbx_description
1 polymer ?
#
loop_
_entity_poly.entity_id
_entity_poly.type
_entity_poly.pdbx_seq_one_letter_code
_entity_poly.pdbx_strand_id
1 'polypeptide(L)'
;MRGRLYEIVHSALCVGHIGQALDLVGLHTLFRDAIDAEGGGGSGGERTVVQALECMYRLKSSSLVRLSVLVGATVGGTATTEQVLAAQTFAEQLGVAFQIVDDVKNLCEDIGKCALEDLQSRKITYPVALTMLKLPTRHQRCEFYNLYTGGTVCKDW
;
A
#
# COMPACT_ATOMS: atom_id res chain seq x y z
N MET A 1 29.66 -13.16 8.56
CA MET A 1 28.29 -13.36 9.09
C MET A 1 27.72 -12.11 9.77
N ARG A 2 28.40 -11.52 10.77
CA ARG A 2 27.92 -10.32 11.50
C ARG A 2 27.66 -9.09 10.62
N GLY A 3 28.51 -8.81 9.63
CA GLY A 3 28.32 -7.70 8.67
C GLY A 3 27.06 -7.87 7.81
N ARG A 4 26.87 -9.05 7.20
CA ARG A 4 25.70 -9.36 6.36
C ARG A 4 24.37 -9.26 7.11
N LEU A 5 24.31 -9.74 8.36
CA LEU A 5 23.11 -9.61 9.18
C LEU A 5 22.79 -8.14 9.50
N TYR A 6 23.81 -7.36 9.86
CA TYR A 6 23.64 -5.92 10.10
C TYR A 6 23.12 -5.20 8.86
N GLU A 7 23.70 -5.45 7.69
CA GLU A 7 23.26 -4.84 6.43
C GLU A 7 21.81 -5.16 6.09
N ILE A 8 21.40 -6.43 6.22
CA ILE A 8 20.03 -6.87 5.94
C ILE A 8 19.04 -6.18 6.89
N VAL A 9 19.33 -6.17 8.19
CA VAL A 9 18.47 -5.54 9.21
C VAL A 9 18.39 -4.03 8.98
N HIS A 10 19.53 -3.36 8.83
CA HIS A 10 19.59 -1.93 8.62
C HIS A 10 18.83 -1.51 7.35
N SER A 11 19.05 -2.21 6.24
CA SER A 11 18.34 -1.94 4.97
C SER A 11 16.83 -2.11 5.13
N ALA A 12 16.38 -3.20 5.77
CA ALA A 12 14.96 -3.44 5.99
C ALA A 12 14.31 -2.35 6.86
N LEU A 13 14.97 -1.89 7.92
CA LEU A 13 14.48 -0.80 8.77
C LEU A 13 14.37 0.53 8.01
N CYS A 14 15.40 0.90 7.23
CA CYS A 14 15.35 2.10 6.40
C CYS A 14 14.19 2.05 5.39
N VAL A 15 14.02 0.91 4.71
CA VAL A 15 12.92 0.70 3.76
C VAL A 15 11.56 0.76 4.45
N GLY A 16 11.43 0.11 5.61
CA GLY A 16 10.23 0.17 6.45
C GLY A 16 9.84 1.60 6.83
N HIS A 17 10.81 2.42 7.24
CA HIS A 17 10.59 3.83 7.57
C HIS A 17 10.16 4.66 6.37
N ILE A 18 10.73 4.43 5.18
CA ILE A 18 10.28 5.09 3.94
C ILE A 18 8.84 4.70 3.62
N GLY A 19 8.49 3.41 3.74
CA GLY A 19 7.13 2.94 3.55
C GLY A 19 6.14 3.58 4.54
N GLN A 20 6.53 3.73 5.81
CA GLN A 20 5.73 4.42 6.82
C GLN A 20 5.58 5.92 6.52
N ALA A 21 6.63 6.56 6.03
CA ALA A 21 6.56 7.97 5.63
C ALA A 21 5.58 8.16 4.46
N LEU A 22 5.61 7.28 3.45
CA LEU A 22 4.65 7.30 2.34
C LEU A 22 3.21 7.10 2.82
N ASP A 23 3.00 6.19 3.79
CA ASP A 23 1.69 5.95 4.41
C ASP A 23 1.15 7.18 5.15
N LEU A 24 2.02 7.94 5.82
CA LEU A 24 1.66 9.19 6.50
C LEU A 24 1.40 10.35 5.54
N VAL A 25 2.22 10.47 4.49
CA VAL A 25 2.02 11.49 3.44
C VAL A 25 0.72 11.22 2.68
N GLY A 26 0.36 9.94 2.53
CA GLY A 26 -0.83 9.50 1.84
C GLY A 26 -0.75 9.72 0.31
N LEU A 27 -1.84 9.41 -0.38
CA LEU A 27 -1.89 9.39 -1.85
C LEU A 27 -2.86 10.41 -2.43
N HIS A 28 -3.30 11.40 -1.67
CA HIS A 28 -4.31 12.37 -2.11
C HIS A 28 -3.93 13.14 -3.39
N THR A 29 -2.64 13.47 -3.57
CA THR A 29 -2.16 14.13 -4.79
C THR A 29 -2.30 13.21 -5.99
N LEU A 30 -1.75 11.99 -5.88
CA LEU A 30 -1.83 10.99 -6.95
C LEU A 30 -3.28 10.60 -7.28
N PHE A 31 -4.12 10.52 -6.26
CA PHE A 31 -5.55 10.23 -6.41
C PHE A 31 -6.27 11.35 -7.17
N ARG A 32 -5.94 12.62 -6.92
CA ARG A 32 -6.47 13.76 -7.66
C ARG A 32 -6.02 13.76 -9.12
N ASP A 33 -4.72 13.56 -9.34
CA ASP A 33 -4.15 13.47 -10.69
C ASP A 33 -4.80 12.33 -11.49
N ALA A 34 -5.12 11.22 -10.81
CA ALA A 34 -5.84 10.08 -11.40
C ALA A 34 -7.30 10.40 -11.77
N ILE A 35 -7.99 11.25 -10.99
CA ILE A 35 -9.35 11.72 -11.32
C ILE A 35 -9.33 12.59 -12.57
N ASP A 36 -8.36 13.50 -12.66
CA ASP A 36 -8.24 14.51 -13.72
C ASP A 36 -7.67 13.97 -15.03
N ALA A 37 -7.06 12.78 -15.02
CA ALA A 37 -6.64 12.11 -16.23
C ALA A 37 -7.84 11.82 -17.16
N GLU A 38 -7.93 12.52 -18.30
CA GLU A 38 -8.92 12.27 -19.34
C GLU A 38 -8.63 10.94 -20.05
N GLY A 39 -9.68 10.12 -20.20
CA GLY A 39 -9.58 8.77 -20.79
C GLY A 39 -10.10 7.70 -19.85
N GLY A 40 -11.41 7.70 -19.61
CA GLY A 40 -12.09 6.63 -18.89
C GLY A 40 -11.83 5.29 -19.57
N GLY A 41 -11.03 4.45 -18.93
CA GLY A 41 -10.71 3.11 -19.41
C GLY A 41 -9.40 3.00 -20.19
N GLY A 42 -8.24 3.15 -19.53
CA GLY A 42 -7.11 2.31 -19.93
C GLY A 42 -5.67 2.79 -19.72
N SER A 43 -5.37 4.07 -19.50
CA SER A 43 -3.96 4.52 -19.54
C SER A 43 -3.50 5.24 -18.28
N GLY A 44 -2.86 4.48 -17.37
CA GLY A 44 -1.93 5.04 -16.38
C GLY A 44 -2.55 5.46 -15.05
N GLY A 45 -3.14 6.66 -14.97
CA GLY A 45 -3.31 7.39 -13.69
C GLY A 45 -4.14 6.66 -12.62
N GLU A 46 -5.18 5.98 -13.04
CA GLU A 46 -6.04 5.22 -12.13
C GLU A 46 -5.31 3.98 -11.56
N ARG A 47 -4.65 3.21 -12.43
CA ARG A 47 -3.84 2.05 -12.00
C ARG A 47 -2.61 2.48 -11.19
N THR A 48 -2.10 3.69 -11.40
CA THR A 48 -0.94 4.19 -10.65
C THR A 48 -1.26 4.38 -9.17
N VAL A 49 -2.50 4.70 -8.79
CA VAL A 49 -2.89 4.79 -7.37
C VAL A 49 -2.78 3.43 -6.69
N VAL A 50 -3.34 2.39 -7.29
CA VAL A 50 -3.25 1.03 -6.73
C VAL A 50 -1.80 0.52 -6.74
N GLN A 51 -1.05 0.80 -7.81
CA GLN A 51 0.37 0.47 -7.86
C GLN A 51 1.19 1.20 -6.78
N ALA A 52 0.85 2.46 -6.49
CA ALA A 52 1.48 3.23 -5.42
C ALA A 52 1.14 2.66 -4.03
N LEU A 53 -0.11 2.23 -3.81
CA LEU A 53 -0.49 1.51 -2.60
C LEU A 53 0.30 0.21 -2.44
N GLU A 54 0.36 -0.62 -3.48
CA GLU A 54 1.12 -1.87 -3.44
C GLU A 54 2.62 -1.62 -3.22
N CYS A 55 3.18 -0.58 -3.84
CA CYS A 55 4.56 -0.15 -3.61
C CYS A 55 4.77 0.24 -2.13
N MET A 56 3.88 1.07 -1.58
CA MET A 56 3.89 1.45 -0.17
C MET A 56 3.79 0.23 0.75
N TYR A 57 2.92 -0.74 0.47
CA TYR A 57 2.81 -1.98 1.25
C TYR A 57 4.07 -2.86 1.14
N ARG A 58 4.72 -2.90 -0.03
CA ARG A 58 6.02 -3.57 -0.22
C ARG A 58 7.10 -2.96 0.65
N LEU A 59 7.16 -1.62 0.71
CA LEU A 59 8.15 -0.90 1.49
C LEU A 59 7.87 -0.96 3.01
N LYS A 60 6.62 -0.81 3.42
CA LYS A 60 6.22 -0.72 4.84
C LYS A 60 6.14 -2.09 5.51
N SER A 61 5.28 -2.96 4.98
CA SER A 61 4.90 -4.20 5.67
C SER A 61 5.74 -5.38 5.17
N SER A 62 5.88 -5.50 3.85
CA SER A 62 6.57 -6.63 3.24
C SER A 62 8.08 -6.65 3.53
N SER A 63 8.70 -5.48 3.71
CA SER A 63 10.13 -5.36 4.02
C SER A 63 10.49 -6.08 5.33
N LEU A 64 9.65 -5.99 6.36
CA LEU A 64 9.85 -6.65 7.64
C LEU A 64 9.57 -8.16 7.57
N VAL A 65 8.57 -8.59 6.79
CA VAL A 65 8.32 -10.03 6.55
C VAL A 65 9.49 -10.66 5.80
N ARG A 66 10.01 -9.97 4.76
CA ARG A 66 11.21 -10.39 4.02
C ARG A 66 12.44 -10.42 4.92
N LEU A 67 12.57 -9.47 5.84
CA LEU A 67 13.65 -9.47 6.84
C LEU A 67 13.64 -10.75 7.68
N SER A 68 12.47 -11.18 8.18
CA SER A 68 12.35 -12.40 8.98
C SER A 68 12.85 -13.63 8.21
N VAL A 69 12.48 -13.75 6.93
CA VAL A 69 12.95 -14.84 6.05
C VAL A 69 14.47 -14.77 5.84
N LEU A 70 15.01 -13.59 5.54
CA LEU A 70 16.43 -13.42 5.25
C LEU A 70 17.32 -13.68 6.48
N VAL A 71 16.89 -13.24 7.65
CA VAL A 71 17.57 -13.52 8.92
C VAL A 71 17.56 -15.02 9.19
N GLY A 72 16.40 -15.68 9.04
CA GLY A 72 16.26 -17.12 9.22
C GLY A 72 17.17 -17.91 8.28
N ALA A 73 17.17 -17.60 6.98
CA ALA A 73 18.04 -18.23 6.00
C ALA A 73 19.54 -18.00 6.28
N THR A 74 19.90 -16.78 6.70
CA THR A 74 21.30 -16.42 7.00
C THR A 74 21.80 -17.15 8.25
N VAL A 75 20.98 -17.25 9.30
CA VAL A 75 21.34 -17.93 10.55
C VAL A 75 21.34 -19.44 10.39
N GLY A 76 20.36 -19.99 9.66
CA GLY A 76 20.25 -21.43 9.41
C GLY A 76 21.37 -21.97 8.51
N GLY A 77 21.85 -21.19 7.55
CA GLY A 77 23.03 -21.50 6.74
C GLY A 77 22.90 -22.67 5.76
N THR A 78 21.72 -23.31 5.67
CA THR A 78 21.48 -24.51 4.85
C THR A 78 20.60 -24.27 3.64
N ALA A 79 19.96 -23.10 3.53
CA ALA A 79 19.07 -22.78 2.43
C ALA A 79 19.84 -22.51 1.13
N THR A 80 19.36 -23.05 0.01
CA THR A 80 19.90 -22.74 -1.31
C THR A 80 19.47 -21.33 -1.74
N THR A 81 20.18 -20.75 -2.73
CA THR A 81 19.82 -19.45 -3.30
C THR A 81 18.38 -19.43 -3.82
N GLU A 82 17.94 -20.50 -4.49
CA GLU A 82 16.59 -20.64 -5.03
C GLU A 82 15.54 -20.66 -3.93
N GLN A 83 15.80 -21.37 -2.82
CA GLN A 83 14.91 -21.40 -1.67
C GLN A 83 14.79 -20.02 -1.01
N VAL A 84 15.91 -19.30 -0.87
CA VAL A 84 15.92 -17.94 -0.32
C VAL A 84 15.11 -17.00 -1.22
N LEU A 85 15.32 -17.04 -2.53
CA LEU A 85 14.57 -16.22 -3.48
C LEU A 85 13.07 -16.53 -3.45
N ALA A 86 12.69 -17.80 -3.48
CA ALA A 86 11.29 -18.22 -3.40
C ALA A 86 10.63 -17.75 -2.10
N ALA A 87 11.31 -17.90 -0.97
CA ALA A 87 10.82 -17.46 0.33
C ALA A 87 10.72 -15.92 0.42
N GLN A 88 11.64 -15.19 -0.19
CA GLN A 88 11.56 -13.73 -0.29
C GLN A 88 10.36 -13.27 -1.13
N THR A 89 10.14 -13.90 -2.29
CA THR A 89 8.97 -13.61 -3.13
C THR A 89 7.68 -13.90 -2.40
N PHE A 90 7.59 -15.04 -1.71
CA PHE A 90 6.44 -15.38 -0.88
C PHE A 90 6.21 -14.34 0.23
N ALA A 91 7.25 -14.00 1.00
CA ALA A 91 7.18 -12.99 2.06
C ALA A 91 6.73 -11.63 1.53
N GLU A 92 7.15 -11.27 0.32
CA GLU A 92 6.74 -10.02 -0.30
C GLU A 92 5.24 -10.00 -0.64
N GLN A 93 4.74 -11.05 -1.29
CA GLN A 93 3.32 -11.14 -1.62
C GLN A 93 2.45 -11.28 -0.36
N LEU A 94 2.95 -11.98 0.67
CA LEU A 94 2.27 -12.10 1.95
C LEU A 94 2.11 -10.74 2.65
N GLY A 95 3.15 -9.91 2.66
CA GLY A 95 3.09 -8.58 3.26
C GLY A 95 2.13 -7.64 2.52
N VAL A 96 2.07 -7.72 1.19
CA VAL A 96 1.07 -6.98 0.39
C VAL A 96 -0.34 -7.46 0.70
N ALA A 97 -0.57 -8.78 0.67
CA ALA A 97 -1.87 -9.35 0.95
C ALA A 97 -2.36 -9.02 2.37
N PHE A 98 -1.45 -9.01 3.36
CA PHE A 98 -1.76 -8.64 4.73
C PHE A 98 -2.31 -7.21 4.83
N GLN A 99 -1.70 -6.22 4.16
CA GLN A 99 -2.24 -4.86 4.17
C GLN A 99 -3.58 -4.73 3.46
N ILE A 100 -3.80 -5.45 2.35
CA ILE A 100 -5.11 -5.42 1.68
C ILE A 100 -6.19 -5.95 2.63
N VAL A 101 -5.90 -7.03 3.36
CA VAL A 101 -6.82 -7.58 4.36
C VAL A 101 -7.03 -6.61 5.53
N ASP A 102 -5.97 -5.97 6.02
CA ASP A 102 -6.03 -4.97 7.10
C ASP A 102 -6.93 -3.78 6.72
N ASP A 103 -6.75 -3.23 5.52
CA ASP A 103 -7.58 -2.14 4.98
C ASP A 103 -9.06 -2.55 4.86
N VAL A 104 -9.35 -3.79 4.45
CA VAL A 104 -10.74 -4.30 4.37
C VAL A 104 -11.32 -4.53 5.75
N LYS A 105 -10.54 -5.09 6.67
CA LYS A 105 -10.97 -5.33 8.06
C LYS A 105 -11.28 -4.03 8.78
N ASN A 106 -10.51 -2.97 8.54
CA ASN A 106 -10.76 -1.65 9.10
C ASN A 106 -12.18 -1.13 8.79
N LEU A 107 -12.78 -1.55 7.67
CA LEU A 107 -14.15 -1.14 7.32
C LEU A 107 -15.24 -1.80 8.18
N CYS A 108 -14.98 -2.95 8.78
CA CYS A 108 -16.03 -3.82 9.33
C CYS A 108 -15.80 -4.25 10.78
N GLU A 109 -14.55 -4.28 11.24
CA GLU A 109 -14.17 -4.96 12.48
C GLU A 109 -13.39 -4.03 13.42
N ASP A 110 -13.69 -4.12 14.72
CA ASP A 110 -12.96 -3.44 15.80
C ASP A 110 -11.99 -4.45 16.47
N ILE A 111 -10.97 -4.89 15.72
CA ILE A 111 -9.94 -5.77 16.25
C ILE A 111 -8.68 -4.95 16.51
N GLY A 112 -8.63 -4.34 17.70
CA GLY A 112 -7.44 -3.62 18.20
C GLY A 112 -7.30 -2.18 17.69
N LYS A 113 -8.18 -1.74 16.79
CA LYS A 113 -8.34 -0.36 16.33
C LYS A 113 -9.80 -0.09 15.99
N CYS A 114 -10.25 1.15 16.19
CA CYS A 114 -11.64 1.54 15.97
C CYS A 114 -12.04 1.27 14.51
N ALA A 115 -13.15 0.55 14.31
CA ALA A 115 -13.70 0.37 12.97
C ALA A 115 -13.93 1.73 12.30
N LEU A 116 -13.68 1.79 10.99
CA LEU A 116 -13.81 2.98 10.14
C LEU A 116 -12.81 4.11 10.42
N GLU A 117 -11.78 3.92 11.25
CA GLU A 117 -10.82 5.00 11.53
C GLU A 117 -10.07 5.47 10.26
N ASP A 118 -9.74 4.57 9.32
CA ASP A 118 -9.06 4.95 8.08
C ASP A 118 -9.99 5.79 7.19
N LEU A 119 -11.28 5.46 7.20
CA LEU A 119 -12.32 6.21 6.50
C LEU A 119 -12.50 7.60 7.15
N GLN A 120 -12.56 7.67 8.48
CA GLN A 120 -12.70 8.92 9.23
C GLN A 120 -11.49 9.84 9.06
N SER A 121 -10.28 9.27 9.00
CA SER A 121 -9.04 9.99 8.71
C SER A 121 -8.84 10.31 7.23
N ARG A 122 -9.78 9.90 6.37
CA ARG A 122 -9.79 10.13 4.92
C ARG A 122 -8.56 9.53 4.24
N LYS A 123 -8.00 8.47 4.80
CA LYS A 123 -6.84 7.79 4.23
C LYS A 123 -7.24 7.11 2.92
N ILE A 124 -6.46 7.26 1.85
CA ILE A 124 -6.70 6.49 0.63
C ILE A 124 -6.24 5.05 0.85
N THR A 125 -7.18 4.16 1.15
CA THR A 125 -6.93 2.72 1.34
C THR A 125 -7.26 1.92 0.08
N TYR A 126 -6.93 0.64 0.06
CA TYR A 126 -7.16 -0.24 -1.09
C TYR A 126 -8.64 -0.25 -1.56
N PRO A 127 -9.66 -0.38 -0.69
CA PRO A 127 -11.06 -0.31 -1.09
C PRO A 127 -11.45 1.05 -1.71
N VAL A 128 -10.89 2.16 -1.22
CA VAL A 128 -11.16 3.51 -1.73
C VAL A 128 -10.59 3.67 -3.13
N ALA A 129 -9.34 3.24 -3.35
CA ALA A 129 -8.70 3.25 -4.66
C ALA A 129 -9.44 2.37 -5.66
N LEU A 130 -9.82 1.14 -5.28
CA LEU A 130 -10.61 0.26 -6.15
C LEU A 130 -11.99 0.83 -6.46
N THR A 131 -12.64 1.51 -5.51
CA THR A 131 -13.94 2.14 -5.74
C THR A 131 -13.80 3.21 -6.81
N MET A 132 -12.79 4.07 -6.72
CA MET A 132 -12.48 5.07 -7.75
C MET A 132 -12.27 4.44 -9.13
N LEU A 133 -11.52 3.33 -9.22
CA LEU A 133 -11.30 2.60 -10.49
C LEU A 133 -12.58 2.05 -11.13
N LYS A 134 -13.59 1.76 -10.32
CA LYS A 134 -14.86 1.19 -10.80
C LYS A 134 -15.84 2.25 -11.29
N LEU A 135 -15.58 3.53 -11.04
CA LEU A 135 -16.45 4.64 -11.45
C LEU A 135 -16.12 5.06 -12.89
N PRO A 136 -17.06 4.89 -13.85
CA PRO A 136 -16.75 5.00 -15.27
C PRO A 136 -16.51 6.43 -15.73
N THR A 137 -17.13 7.43 -15.09
CA THR A 137 -17.03 8.83 -15.50
C THR A 137 -16.16 9.64 -14.55
N ARG A 138 -15.44 10.63 -15.10
CA ARG A 138 -14.75 11.63 -14.29
C ARG A 138 -15.70 12.29 -13.29
N HIS A 139 -16.93 12.60 -13.71
CA HIS A 139 -17.94 13.20 -12.84
C HIS A 139 -18.17 12.37 -11.57
N GLN A 140 -18.44 11.06 -11.72
CA GLN A 140 -18.65 10.16 -10.60
C GLN A 140 -17.40 10.03 -9.72
N ARG A 141 -16.20 10.00 -10.30
CA ARG A 141 -14.94 9.98 -9.54
C ARG A 141 -14.74 11.25 -8.71
N CYS A 142 -15.01 12.42 -9.28
CA CYS A 142 -14.99 13.71 -8.59
C CYS A 142 -16.04 13.76 -7.47
N GLU A 143 -17.27 13.31 -7.73
CA GLU A 143 -18.35 13.25 -6.74
C GLU A 143 -17.97 12.35 -5.57
N PHE A 144 -17.48 11.14 -5.86
CA PHE A 144 -16.96 10.22 -4.85
C PHE A 144 -15.86 10.85 -4.01
N TYR A 145 -14.87 11.48 -4.65
CA TYR A 145 -13.75 12.09 -3.92
C TYR A 145 -14.17 13.31 -3.10
N ASN A 146 -15.12 14.11 -3.58
CA ASN A 146 -15.71 15.22 -2.83
C ASN A 146 -16.48 14.71 -1.61
N LEU A 147 -17.28 13.66 -1.75
CA LEU A 147 -17.97 13.00 -0.63
C LEU A 147 -16.95 12.46 0.39
N TYR A 148 -15.90 11.81 -0.10
CA TYR A 148 -14.85 11.23 0.71
C TYR A 148 -14.05 12.27 1.52
N THR A 149 -13.72 13.40 0.89
CA THR A 149 -12.88 14.44 1.50
C THR A 149 -13.66 15.57 2.19
N GLY A 150 -14.99 15.61 2.05
CA GLY A 150 -15.85 16.63 2.66
C GLY A 150 -15.98 17.93 1.84
N GLY A 151 -15.87 17.88 0.51
CA GLY A 151 -16.50 18.85 -0.39
C GLY A 151 -15.69 20.07 -0.87
N THR A 152 -14.41 19.92 -1.20
CA THR A 152 -13.58 21.09 -1.63
C THR A 152 -12.74 20.90 -2.89
N VAL A 153 -12.82 19.77 -3.61
CA VAL A 153 -11.84 19.45 -4.66
C VAL A 153 -12.30 19.85 -6.06
N CYS A 154 -13.53 19.54 -6.45
CA CYS A 154 -14.07 19.90 -7.77
C CYS A 154 -15.29 20.80 -7.59
N LYS A 155 -15.09 22.12 -7.52
CA LYS A 155 -16.17 23.12 -7.43
C LYS A 155 -16.59 23.71 -8.77
N ASP A 156 -15.85 23.41 -9.83
CA ASP A 156 -16.10 23.97 -11.15
C ASP A 156 -16.68 22.85 -12.03
N TRP A 157 -18.01 22.81 -12.08
CA TRP A 157 -18.79 22.09 -13.10
C TRP A 157 -19.25 23.08 -14.16
#